data_AF-A0AAD1P431-F1
#
_entry.id   AF-A0AAD1P431-F1
#
_cell.length_a   1.000
_cell.length_b   1.000
_cell.length_c   1.000
_cell.angle_alpha   90.00
_cell.angle_beta   90.00
_cell.angle_gamma   90.00
#
_symmetry.space_group_name_H-M   'P 1'
#
loop_
_entity.id
_entity.type
_entity.pdbx_description
1 polymer ?
#
loop_
_entity_poly.entity_id
_entity_poly.type
_entity_poly.pdbx_seq_one_letter_code
_entity_poly.pdbx_strand_id
1 'polypeptide(L)'
;MRQQHLAGEKCFIDYCGPTVSVISPETGECRQAQIFVAVLGASNYTFAEATYTQSLSDWLLSHVRMLEFFGGVPEILVPDNLKSGVSKASRYDPELNPSYQQLAEHYQVAVIPARPRKPRDKPKAEVGVQIVERWILARLRHQVFFSLAELNHCIRTLVTGLNERPFKKLPGNRREAFERLDKTVLRPLPVQQWRYRHIKKAKVNIDYHVEYEQHHYSVPHQHVGKTVELHAFDNLLEVWSDGQMIASHPRRLHPGNSTAAEHMPERHRHHQQWTPERLKSWAAGVGSDTFTWVSERLAEKAHPEQAYRLCLGLLSLTREYPSERVNNSCRLANAEGLTRLKQIKSILKNNRDLVPADKDLHPSRELPQEHENIRGPRHFH
;
A
#
# COMPACT_ATOMS: atom_id res chain seq x y z
N MET A 1 12.70 -33.72 19.67
CA MET A 1 14.11 -33.57 19.24
C MET A 1 14.51 -32.13 19.54
N ARG A 2 15.54 -31.90 20.37
CA ARG A 2 16.02 -30.53 20.67
C ARG A 2 16.68 -30.00 19.41
N GLN A 3 16.16 -28.92 18.82
CA GLN A 3 16.84 -28.27 17.69
C GLN A 3 18.13 -27.61 18.21
N GLN A 4 19.28 -28.01 17.67
CA GLN A 4 20.53 -27.29 17.85
C GLN A 4 20.53 -26.12 16.87
N HIS A 5 20.92 -24.94 17.35
CA HIS A 5 21.08 -23.75 16.51
C HIS A 5 22.57 -23.43 16.44
N LEU A 6 23.09 -23.36 15.22
CA LEU A 6 24.47 -22.96 14.99
C LEU A 6 24.60 -21.46 15.21
N ALA A 7 25.78 -21.03 15.68
CA ALA A 7 26.08 -19.62 15.87
C ALA A 7 26.09 -18.89 14.52
N GLY A 8 25.56 -17.67 14.49
CA GLY A 8 25.43 -16.85 13.27
C GLY A 8 24.41 -17.35 12.24
N GLU A 9 23.87 -18.56 12.40
CA GLU A 9 23.06 -19.20 11.37
C GLU A 9 21.67 -18.58 11.25
N LYS A 10 20.87 -18.60 12.33
CA LYS A 10 19.45 -18.26 12.30
C LYS A 10 19.09 -17.12 13.23
N CYS A 11 18.40 -16.12 12.69
CA CYS A 11 17.68 -15.10 13.46
C CYS A 11 16.18 -15.29 13.30
N PHE A 12 15.46 -15.38 14.41
CA PHE A 12 14.02 -15.55 14.43
C PHE A 12 13.33 -14.22 14.71
N ILE A 13 12.34 -13.87 13.89
CA ILE A 13 11.79 -12.50 13.87
C ILE A 13 10.28 -12.54 13.97
N ASP A 14 9.70 -11.75 14.86
CA ASP A 14 8.26 -11.75 15.16
C ASP A 14 7.75 -10.39 15.60
N TYR A 15 6.43 -10.29 15.78
CA TYR A 15 5.81 -9.21 16.56
C TYR A 15 5.22 -9.74 17.86
N CYS A 16 5.29 -8.95 18.93
CA CYS A 16 4.50 -9.21 20.12
C CYS A 16 3.01 -9.04 19.83
N GLY A 17 2.17 -9.83 20.51
CA GLY A 17 0.72 -9.66 20.47
C GLY A 17 0.25 -8.35 21.14
N PRO A 18 0.71 -8.03 22.37
CA PRO A 18 0.32 -6.79 23.04
C PRO A 18 0.99 -5.56 22.43
N THR A 19 0.22 -4.46 22.35
CA THR A 19 0.66 -3.15 21.86
C THR A 19 0.90 -2.16 22.99
N VAL A 20 1.60 -1.06 22.69
CA VAL A 20 1.87 0.04 23.63
C VAL A 20 1.26 1.34 23.09
N SER A 21 0.48 2.02 23.91
CA SER A 21 -0.11 3.31 23.57
C SER A 21 0.95 4.42 23.49
N VAL A 22 0.90 5.20 22.41
CA VAL A 22 1.67 6.45 22.23
C VAL A 22 0.68 7.57 21.93
N ILE A 23 0.74 8.64 22.73
CA ILE A 23 -0.23 9.74 22.68
C ILE A 23 0.39 10.93 21.95
N SER A 24 -0.29 11.44 20.92
CA SER A 24 0.11 12.69 20.28
C SER A 24 -0.04 13.86 21.28
N PRO A 25 1.01 14.62 21.59
CA PRO A 25 0.92 15.75 22.51
C PRO A 25 0.10 16.90 21.92
N GLU A 26 0.03 17.01 20.58
CA GLU A 26 -0.69 18.07 19.88
C GLU A 26 -2.19 17.80 19.78
N THR A 27 -2.58 16.54 19.54
CA THR A 27 -3.97 16.17 19.23
C THR A 27 -4.64 15.32 20.30
N GLY A 28 -3.88 14.77 21.25
CA GLY A 28 -4.36 13.76 22.20
C GLY A 28 -4.68 12.41 21.56
N GLU A 29 -4.45 12.23 20.25
CA GLU A 29 -4.72 10.99 19.54
C GLU A 29 -3.83 9.86 20.09
N CYS A 30 -4.44 8.75 20.50
CA CYS A 30 -3.73 7.58 20.99
C CYS A 30 -3.51 6.57 19.85
N ARG A 31 -2.25 6.28 19.55
CA ARG A 31 -1.84 5.29 18.55
C ARG A 31 -1.24 4.07 19.22
N GLN A 32 -1.62 2.88 18.75
CA GLN A 32 -1.12 1.61 19.27
C GLN A 32 0.16 1.20 18.52
N ALA A 33 1.30 1.30 19.18
CA ALA A 33 2.59 0.84 18.67
C ALA A 33 2.76 -0.67 18.90
N GLN A 34 3.33 -1.34 17.91
CA GLN A 34 3.54 -2.78 17.86
C GLN A 34 5.02 -3.08 18.06
N ILE A 35 5.34 -4.14 18.81
CA ILE A 35 6.73 -4.45 19.16
C ILE A 35 7.30 -5.50 18.22
N PHE A 36 8.24 -5.08 17.38
CA PHE A 36 9.09 -5.96 16.60
C PHE A 36 10.11 -6.63 17.53
N VAL A 37 10.33 -7.93 17.35
CA VAL A 37 11.26 -8.74 18.15
C VAL A 37 12.11 -9.59 17.24
N ALA A 38 13.41 -9.65 17.51
CA ALA A 38 14.33 -10.55 16.82
C ALA A 38 15.28 -11.24 17.80
N VAL A 39 15.54 -12.53 17.58
CA VAL A 39 16.35 -13.35 18.48
C VAL A 39 17.31 -14.25 17.70
N LEU A 40 18.60 -14.16 18.01
CA LEU A 40 19.62 -15.08 17.48
C LEU A 40 19.47 -16.48 18.09
N GLY A 41 19.52 -17.51 17.25
CA GLY A 41 19.20 -18.89 17.64
C GLY A 41 20.13 -19.48 18.71
N ALA A 42 21.44 -19.22 18.59
CA ALA A 42 22.47 -19.78 19.47
C ALA A 42 22.56 -19.05 20.83
N SER A 43 22.83 -17.74 20.83
CA SER A 43 22.96 -16.94 22.06
C SER A 43 21.65 -16.57 22.73
N ASN A 44 20.52 -16.58 22.00
CA ASN A 44 19.28 -15.91 22.37
C ASN A 44 19.43 -14.38 22.54
N TYR A 45 20.45 -13.78 21.93
CA TYR A 45 20.60 -12.32 21.93
C TYR A 45 19.40 -11.68 21.27
N THR A 46 18.76 -10.77 22.00
CA THR A 46 17.43 -10.26 21.66
C THR A 46 17.50 -8.79 21.29
N PHE A 47 16.86 -8.46 20.18
CA PHE A 47 16.53 -7.10 19.77
C PHE A 47 15.02 -6.91 19.88
N ALA A 48 14.59 -5.71 20.27
CA ALA A 48 13.20 -5.32 20.22
C ALA A 48 13.07 -3.82 19.98
N GLU A 49 12.03 -3.43 19.26
CA GLU A 49 11.66 -2.03 19.04
C GLU A 49 10.16 -1.87 18.76
N ALA A 50 9.64 -0.67 19.00
CA ALA A 50 8.28 -0.28 18.66
C ALA A 50 8.22 0.35 17.26
N THR A 51 7.19 -0.04 16.52
CA THR A 51 6.80 0.54 15.22
C THR A 51 5.30 0.86 15.23
N TYR A 52 4.86 1.86 14.47
CA TYR A 52 3.42 2.16 14.43
C TYR A 52 2.63 1.11 13.65
N THR A 53 3.24 0.47 12.65
CA THR A 53 2.57 -0.50 11.79
C THR A 53 3.44 -1.73 11.54
N GLN A 54 2.81 -2.79 11.01
CA GLN A 54 3.52 -3.92 10.40
C GLN A 54 3.56 -3.78 8.86
N SER A 55 3.48 -2.53 8.36
CA SER A 55 3.63 -2.26 6.93
C SER A 55 4.99 -2.72 6.44
N LEU A 56 5.11 -2.94 5.14
CA LEU A 56 6.36 -3.39 4.53
C LEU A 56 7.53 -2.44 4.83
N SER A 57 7.31 -1.12 4.86
CA SER A 57 8.37 -0.16 5.19
C SER A 57 8.86 -0.30 6.62
N ASP A 58 7.95 -0.31 7.59
CA ASP A 58 8.29 -0.46 9.00
C ASP A 58 9.00 -1.80 9.25
N TRP A 59 8.50 -2.87 8.63
CA TRP A 59 9.09 -4.20 8.70
C TRP A 59 10.53 -4.26 8.18
N LEU A 60 10.79 -3.75 6.96
CA LEU A 60 12.14 -3.80 6.38
C LEU A 60 13.10 -2.86 7.11
N LEU A 61 12.65 -1.68 7.52
CA LEU A 61 13.49 -0.78 8.31
C LEU A 61 13.80 -1.35 9.70
N SER A 62 12.92 -2.18 10.26
CA SER A 62 13.21 -2.89 11.51
C SER A 62 14.30 -3.95 11.33
N HIS A 63 14.36 -4.60 10.17
CA HIS A 63 15.47 -5.50 9.84
C HIS A 63 16.79 -4.76 9.77
N VAL A 64 16.83 -3.58 9.13
CA VAL A 64 18.04 -2.77 9.04
C VAL A 64 18.55 -2.42 10.44
N ARG A 65 17.70 -1.83 11.29
CA ARG A 65 18.07 -1.45 12.66
C ARG A 65 18.46 -2.66 13.52
N MET A 66 17.81 -3.80 13.33
CA MET A 66 18.17 -5.06 13.98
C MET A 66 19.57 -5.54 13.58
N LEU A 67 19.90 -5.54 12.28
CA LEU A 67 21.22 -5.97 11.79
C LEU A 67 22.31 -5.02 12.27
N GLU A 68 22.03 -3.71 12.28
CA GLU A 68 22.91 -2.69 12.88
C GLU A 68 23.13 -2.94 14.37
N PHE A 69 22.06 -3.26 15.12
CA PHE A 69 22.15 -3.60 16.54
C PHE A 69 23.02 -4.85 16.80
N PHE A 70 22.90 -5.89 15.97
CA PHE A 70 23.78 -7.05 16.05
C PHE A 70 25.22 -6.74 15.60
N GLY A 71 25.44 -5.67 14.84
CA GLY A 71 26.74 -5.35 14.25
C GLY A 71 27.17 -6.35 13.17
N GLY A 72 26.22 -7.07 12.58
CA GLY A 72 26.51 -8.13 11.59
C GLY A 72 25.24 -8.82 11.08
N VAL A 73 25.42 -9.64 10.05
CA VAL A 73 24.34 -10.31 9.33
C VAL A 73 24.37 -11.81 9.55
N PRO A 74 23.26 -12.44 10.00
CA PRO A 74 23.17 -13.89 10.09
C PRO A 74 23.11 -14.53 8.69
N GLU A 75 23.17 -15.85 8.61
CA GLU A 75 22.96 -16.57 7.35
C GLU A 75 21.49 -16.55 6.91
N ILE A 76 20.59 -16.72 7.87
CA ILE A 76 19.15 -16.92 7.64
C ILE A 76 18.32 -16.05 8.57
N LEU A 77 17.40 -15.29 7.98
CA LEU A 77 16.29 -14.63 8.67
C LEU A 77 15.05 -15.52 8.59
N VAL A 78 14.44 -15.80 9.74
CA VAL A 78 13.28 -16.66 9.89
C VAL A 78 12.10 -15.83 10.42
N PRO A 79 11.40 -15.09 9.55
CA PRO A 79 10.24 -14.32 9.95
C PRO A 79 9.02 -15.22 10.21
N ASP A 80 8.14 -14.84 11.16
CA ASP A 80 6.79 -15.41 11.17
C ASP A 80 6.04 -14.91 9.93
N ASN A 81 5.10 -15.71 9.44
CA ASN A 81 4.38 -15.50 8.19
C ASN A 81 3.55 -14.20 8.19
N LEU A 82 4.24 -13.07 8.01
CA LEU A 82 3.64 -11.78 7.81
C LEU A 82 3.19 -11.67 6.36
N LYS A 83 1.90 -11.41 6.20
CA LYS A 83 1.28 -10.99 4.93
C LYS A 83 2.01 -9.82 4.27
N SER A 84 2.78 -9.03 5.02
CA SER A 84 3.61 -7.93 4.50
C SER A 84 4.90 -8.40 3.81
N GLY A 85 5.45 -9.58 4.15
CA GLY A 85 6.69 -10.11 3.57
C GLY A 85 6.50 -11.04 2.37
N VAL A 86 5.30 -11.55 2.15
CA VAL A 86 5.01 -12.60 1.15
C VAL A 86 3.86 -12.16 0.25
N SER A 87 4.12 -12.02 -1.05
CA SER A 87 3.13 -11.55 -2.04
C SER A 87 2.11 -12.64 -2.39
N LYS A 88 2.53 -13.91 -2.37
CA LYS A 88 1.70 -15.12 -2.43
C LYS A 88 2.34 -16.24 -1.59
N ALA A 89 1.62 -16.71 -0.57
CA ALA A 89 2.05 -17.86 0.21
C ALA A 89 1.88 -19.15 -0.62
N SER A 90 2.89 -19.51 -1.43
CA SER A 90 2.97 -20.83 -2.04
C SER A 90 3.60 -21.82 -1.06
N ARG A 91 3.08 -23.03 -1.03
CA ARG A 91 3.53 -24.14 -0.16
C ARG A 91 4.95 -24.62 -0.49
N TYR A 92 5.46 -24.30 -1.68
CA TYR A 92 6.74 -24.79 -2.20
C TYR A 92 7.71 -23.68 -2.63
N ASP A 93 7.22 -22.48 -2.95
CA ASP A 93 8.04 -21.36 -3.41
C ASP A 93 7.39 -20.00 -3.04
N PRO A 94 7.50 -19.56 -1.77
CA PRO A 94 6.93 -18.28 -1.36
C PRO A 94 7.68 -17.13 -2.06
N GLU A 95 7.05 -16.52 -3.06
CA GLU A 95 7.55 -15.29 -3.66
C GLU A 95 7.60 -14.20 -2.58
N LEU A 96 8.81 -13.82 -2.18
CA LEU A 96 9.04 -12.69 -1.29
C LEU A 96 8.52 -11.42 -1.96
N ASN A 97 8.09 -10.46 -1.15
CA ASN A 97 7.86 -9.12 -1.67
C ASN A 97 9.14 -8.61 -2.37
N PRO A 98 9.08 -8.00 -3.57
CA PRO A 98 10.28 -7.53 -4.27
C PRO A 98 11.16 -6.60 -3.44
N SER A 99 10.56 -5.75 -2.60
CA SER A 99 11.32 -4.85 -1.72
C SER A 99 12.07 -5.63 -0.62
N TYR A 100 11.51 -6.74 -0.15
CA TYR A 100 12.15 -7.61 0.83
C TYR A 100 13.26 -8.46 0.19
N GLN A 101 13.05 -8.94 -1.02
CA GLN A 101 14.08 -9.62 -1.80
C GLN A 101 15.31 -8.73 -2.00
N GLN A 102 15.12 -7.44 -2.32
CA GLN A 102 16.25 -6.53 -2.46
C GLN A 102 16.98 -6.25 -1.14
N LEU A 103 16.29 -6.27 0.01
CA LEU A 103 16.95 -6.24 1.31
C LEU A 103 17.79 -7.50 1.50
N ALA A 104 17.22 -8.67 1.20
CA ALA A 104 17.90 -9.96 1.30
C ALA A 104 19.16 -9.99 0.42
N GLU A 105 19.09 -9.50 -0.80
CA GLU A 105 20.22 -9.40 -1.73
C GLU A 105 21.30 -8.41 -1.23
N HIS A 106 20.90 -7.23 -0.75
CA HIS A 106 21.84 -6.22 -0.25
C HIS A 106 22.66 -6.71 0.95
N TYR A 107 22.01 -7.39 1.89
CA TYR A 107 22.68 -7.99 3.05
C TYR A 107 23.19 -9.42 2.78
N GLN A 108 23.00 -9.93 1.55
CA GLN A 108 23.32 -11.29 1.13
C GLN A 108 22.71 -12.37 2.04
N VAL A 109 21.55 -12.15 2.63
CA VAL A 109 20.93 -13.01 3.64
C VAL A 109 19.79 -13.82 3.08
N ALA A 110 19.67 -15.09 3.48
CA ALA A 110 18.53 -15.91 3.11
C ALA A 110 17.32 -15.55 3.98
N VAL A 111 16.15 -15.36 3.36
CA VAL A 111 14.89 -15.18 4.10
C VAL A 111 14.08 -16.46 3.93
N ILE A 112 13.90 -17.19 5.02
CA ILE A 112 13.17 -18.47 5.03
C ILE A 112 12.01 -18.34 6.02
N PRO A 113 10.80 -17.98 5.55
CA PRO A 113 9.63 -17.85 6.41
C PRO A 113 9.30 -19.15 7.14
N ALA A 114 8.85 -19.05 8.40
CA ALA A 114 8.35 -20.19 9.13
C ALA A 114 7.07 -20.75 8.46
N ARG A 115 6.89 -22.07 8.47
CA ARG A 115 5.74 -22.70 7.81
C ARG A 115 4.45 -22.34 8.54
N PRO A 116 3.41 -21.84 7.83
CA PRO A 116 2.12 -21.53 8.45
C PRO A 116 1.52 -22.76 9.14
N ARG A 117 0.95 -22.56 10.34
CA ARG A 117 0.24 -23.60 11.13
C ARG A 117 1.11 -24.79 11.56
N LYS A 118 2.43 -24.61 11.69
CA LYS A 118 3.33 -25.59 12.32
C LYS A 118 4.13 -24.94 13.47
N PRO A 119 3.54 -24.87 14.70
CA PRO A 119 4.17 -24.24 15.87
C PRO A 119 5.56 -24.79 16.23
N ARG A 120 5.84 -26.03 15.82
CA ARG A 120 7.10 -26.73 16.10
C ARG A 120 8.32 -26.16 15.36
N ASP A 121 8.13 -25.32 14.35
CA ASP A 121 9.24 -24.80 13.54
C ASP A 121 9.90 -23.55 14.15
N LYS A 122 9.27 -22.91 15.15
CA LYS A 122 9.73 -21.61 15.67
C LYS A 122 9.68 -21.43 17.21
N PRO A 123 9.98 -22.47 18.04
CA PRO A 123 9.89 -22.35 19.50
C PRO A 123 10.78 -21.25 20.09
N LYS A 124 11.87 -20.88 19.40
CA LYS A 124 12.77 -19.79 19.83
C LYS A 124 12.15 -18.40 19.71
N ALA A 125 11.38 -18.15 18.65
CA ALA A 125 10.69 -16.87 18.49
C ALA A 125 9.61 -16.69 19.55
N GLU A 126 8.77 -17.72 19.75
CA GLU A 126 7.71 -17.69 20.76
C GLU A 126 8.29 -17.44 22.17
N VAL A 127 9.37 -18.13 22.52
CA VAL A 127 10.07 -17.91 23.80
C VAL A 127 10.68 -16.51 23.87
N GLY A 128 11.26 -16.02 22.77
CA GLY A 128 11.79 -14.67 22.65
C GLY A 128 10.73 -13.60 22.89
N VAL A 129 9.59 -13.72 22.21
CA VAL A 129 8.43 -12.84 22.36
C VAL A 129 7.91 -12.88 23.80
N GLN A 130 7.73 -14.05 24.40
CA GLN A 130 7.31 -14.16 25.80
C GLN A 130 8.30 -13.51 26.78
N ILE A 131 9.59 -13.55 26.47
CA ILE A 131 10.63 -12.89 27.26
C ILE A 131 10.50 -11.36 27.12
N VAL A 132 10.31 -10.85 25.90
CA VAL A 132 10.08 -9.41 25.65
C VAL A 132 8.81 -8.94 26.33
N GLU A 133 7.70 -9.68 26.21
CA GLU A 133 6.45 -9.38 26.89
C GLU A 133 6.63 -9.25 28.41
N ARG A 134 7.32 -10.21 29.02
CA ARG A 134 7.50 -10.26 30.47
C ARG A 134 8.48 -9.21 31.01
N TRP A 135 9.57 -8.94 30.28
CA TRP A 135 10.65 -8.11 30.81
C TRP A 135 10.67 -6.69 30.27
N ILE A 136 10.02 -6.45 29.14
CA ILE A 136 9.93 -5.14 28.50
C ILE A 136 8.50 -4.61 28.63
N LEU A 137 7.53 -5.24 27.98
CA LEU A 137 6.15 -4.74 27.95
C LEU A 137 5.53 -4.63 29.35
N ALA A 138 5.72 -5.63 30.21
CA ALA A 138 5.24 -5.56 31.58
C ALA A 138 5.81 -4.36 32.35
N ARG A 139 7.04 -3.90 32.08
CA ARG A 139 7.62 -2.71 32.75
C ARG A 139 7.10 -1.40 32.18
N LEU A 140 6.65 -1.40 30.93
CA LEU A 140 6.12 -0.21 30.25
C LEU A 140 4.63 0.00 30.50
N ARG A 141 3.90 -1.00 31.03
CA ARG A 141 2.43 -1.00 31.19
C ARG A 141 1.82 0.15 32.02
N HIS A 142 2.63 0.81 32.85
CA HIS A 142 2.21 1.94 33.68
C HIS A 142 2.89 3.26 33.28
N GLN A 143 3.59 3.27 32.15
CA GLN A 143 4.24 4.45 31.60
C GLN A 143 3.37 5.02 30.47
N VAL A 144 3.43 6.33 30.30
CA VAL A 144 2.77 7.05 29.21
C VAL A 144 3.86 7.60 28.30
N PHE A 145 3.69 7.41 27.00
CA PHE A 145 4.64 7.85 25.98
C PHE A 145 3.98 8.87 25.08
N PHE A 146 4.73 9.92 24.74
CA PHE A 146 4.25 11.01 23.87
C PHE A 146 4.89 10.98 22.48
N SER A 147 5.87 10.10 22.28
CA SER A 147 6.45 9.85 20.95
C SER A 147 6.94 8.42 20.80
N LEU A 148 6.98 7.94 19.55
CA LEU A 148 7.59 6.65 19.24
C LEU A 148 9.09 6.62 19.59
N ALA A 149 9.77 7.77 19.46
CA ALA A 149 11.18 7.91 19.78
C ALA A 149 11.44 7.69 21.27
N GLU A 150 10.60 8.26 22.14
CA GLU A 150 10.65 8.08 23.59
C GLU A 150 10.41 6.62 23.98
N LEU A 151 9.35 6.00 23.45
CA LEU A 151 9.06 4.59 23.68
C LEU A 151 10.26 3.70 23.27
N ASN A 152 10.82 3.94 22.09
CA ASN A 152 11.99 3.20 21.61
C ASN A 152 13.25 3.46 22.44
N HIS A 153 13.43 4.65 23.00
CA HIS A 153 14.52 4.92 23.93
C HIS A 153 14.39 4.05 25.19
N CYS A 154 13.21 4.00 25.80
CA CYS A 154 12.95 3.14 26.95
C CYS A 154 13.11 1.65 26.62
N ILE A 155 12.60 1.20 25.46
CA ILE A 155 12.77 -0.19 25.01
C ILE A 155 14.25 -0.55 24.87
N ARG A 156 15.08 0.31 24.26
CA ARG A 156 16.53 0.05 24.12
C ARG A 156 17.21 -0.19 25.47
N THR A 157 16.93 0.65 26.46
CA THR A 157 17.47 0.48 27.83
C THR A 157 17.03 -0.85 28.43
N LEU A 158 15.76 -1.24 28.25
CA LEU A 158 15.24 -2.51 28.76
C LEU A 158 15.80 -3.72 28.00
N VAL A 159 16.06 -3.61 26.69
CA VAL A 159 16.72 -4.64 25.88
C VAL A 159 18.15 -4.87 26.35
N THR A 160 18.91 -3.80 26.62
CA THR A 160 20.26 -3.93 27.20
C THR A 160 20.22 -4.71 28.52
N GLY A 161 19.35 -4.30 29.45
CA GLY A 161 19.19 -5.00 30.73
C GLY A 161 18.68 -6.44 30.58
N LEU A 162 17.85 -6.72 29.57
CA LEU A 162 17.41 -8.08 29.26
C LEU A 162 18.58 -8.96 28.79
N ASN A 163 19.45 -8.43 27.94
CA ASN A 163 20.58 -9.18 27.38
C ASN A 163 21.69 -9.43 28.41
N GLU A 164 21.86 -8.54 29.39
CA GLU A 164 22.84 -8.67 30.48
C GLU A 164 22.33 -9.52 31.65
N ARG A 165 21.02 -9.83 31.67
CA ARG A 165 20.45 -10.65 32.73
C ARG A 165 20.96 -12.09 32.67
N PRO A 166 21.42 -12.66 33.80
CA PRO A 166 21.87 -14.05 33.86
C PRO A 166 20.80 -15.03 33.39
N PHE A 167 21.23 -16.09 32.70
CA PHE A 167 20.35 -17.19 32.34
C PHE A 167 19.90 -17.97 33.59
N LYS A 168 18.72 -18.60 33.51
CA LYS A 168 18.22 -19.47 34.60
C LYS A 168 18.87 -20.85 34.62
N LYS A 169 19.28 -21.37 33.46
CA LYS A 169 19.74 -22.76 33.28
C LYS A 169 21.10 -22.88 32.55
N LEU A 170 21.69 -21.75 32.16
CA LEU A 170 22.96 -21.68 31.46
C LEU A 170 23.89 -20.73 32.23
N PRO A 171 25.21 -20.86 32.10
CA PRO A 171 26.15 -19.88 32.66
C PRO A 171 26.10 -18.56 31.86
N GLY A 172 26.40 -17.47 32.54
CA GLY A 172 26.48 -16.14 31.95
C GLY A 172 25.13 -15.54 31.56
N ASN A 173 25.14 -14.66 30.56
CA ASN A 173 23.96 -13.97 30.03
C ASN A 173 23.94 -13.99 28.48
N ARG A 174 22.90 -13.40 27.87
CA ARG A 174 22.74 -13.39 26.40
C ARG A 174 23.82 -12.59 25.70
N ARG A 175 24.27 -11.48 26.31
CA ARG A 175 25.34 -10.62 25.77
C ARG A 175 26.67 -11.38 25.73
N GLU A 176 27.06 -12.02 26.81
CA GLU A 176 28.27 -12.86 26.86
C GLU A 176 28.18 -14.04 25.89
N ALA A 177 27.01 -14.68 25.79
CA ALA A 177 26.80 -15.74 24.82
C ALA A 177 26.91 -15.23 23.37
N PHE A 178 26.41 -14.03 23.08
CA PHE A 178 26.55 -13.38 21.78
C PHE A 178 28.01 -13.09 21.43
N GLU A 179 28.73 -12.43 22.34
CA GLU A 179 30.14 -12.08 22.15
C GLU A 179 31.02 -13.32 21.93
N ARG A 180 30.72 -14.42 22.64
CA ARG A 180 31.46 -15.68 22.52
C ARG A 180 31.08 -16.52 21.30
N LEU A 181 29.79 -16.56 20.93
CA LEU A 181 29.28 -17.50 19.94
C LEU A 181 29.05 -16.82 18.59
N ASP A 182 28.22 -15.77 18.55
CA ASP A 182 27.68 -15.23 17.30
C ASP A 182 28.55 -14.09 16.72
N LYS A 183 29.09 -13.21 17.57
CA LYS A 183 29.73 -11.96 17.12
C LYS A 183 30.86 -12.16 16.10
N THR A 184 31.65 -13.23 16.25
CA THR A 184 32.79 -13.52 15.38
C THR A 184 32.42 -14.25 14.09
N VAL A 185 31.23 -14.83 14.02
CA VAL A 185 30.77 -15.63 12.87
C VAL A 185 29.69 -14.92 12.05
N LEU A 186 29.09 -13.84 12.58
CA LEU A 186 28.23 -12.97 11.79
C LEU A 186 29.00 -12.35 10.64
N ARG A 187 28.36 -12.24 9.47
CA ARG A 187 28.94 -11.56 8.32
C ARG A 187 28.98 -10.05 8.57
N PRO A 188 29.98 -9.34 8.01
CA PRO A 188 30.06 -7.90 8.17
C PRO A 188 28.86 -7.21 7.52
N LEU A 189 28.47 -6.06 8.08
CA LEU A 189 27.48 -5.20 7.45
C LEU A 189 28.05 -4.60 6.15
N PRO A 190 27.23 -4.42 5.10
CA PRO A 190 27.62 -3.67 3.93
C PRO A 190 28.08 -2.25 4.28
N VAL A 191 29.05 -1.72 3.54
CA VAL A 191 29.57 -0.35 3.75
C VAL A 191 28.51 0.70 3.43
N GLN A 192 27.71 0.45 2.40
CA GLN A 192 26.61 1.32 2.01
C GLN A 192 25.36 0.94 2.80
N GLN A 193 24.71 1.91 3.42
CA GLN A 193 23.44 1.68 4.11
C GLN A 193 22.33 1.34 3.11
N TRP A 194 21.52 0.35 3.47
CA TRP A 194 20.32 0.04 2.72
C TRP A 194 19.29 1.17 2.84
N ARG A 195 18.69 1.57 1.72
CA ARG A 195 17.59 2.53 1.69
C ARG A 195 16.30 1.85 1.27
N TYR A 196 15.22 2.17 1.99
CA TYR A 196 13.91 1.65 1.65
C TYR A 196 13.50 2.13 0.25
N ARG A 197 13.10 1.16 -0.57
CA ARG A 197 12.62 1.35 -1.95
C ARG A 197 11.37 0.49 -2.12
N HIS A 198 10.22 1.12 -2.26
CA HIS A 198 8.98 0.39 -2.52
C HIS A 198 8.90 0.09 -4.02
N ILE A 199 8.97 -1.20 -4.38
CA ILE A 199 8.77 -1.62 -5.77
C ILE A 199 7.31 -1.94 -6.04
N LYS A 200 6.75 -1.31 -7.06
CA LYS A 200 5.38 -1.59 -7.54
C LYS A 200 5.35 -1.68 -9.06
N LYS A 201 4.74 -2.73 -9.60
CA LYS A 201 4.44 -2.80 -11.03
C LYS A 201 3.26 -1.90 -11.38
N ALA A 202 3.39 -1.12 -12.44
CA ALA A 202 2.34 -0.24 -12.96
C ALA A 202 2.28 -0.34 -14.48
N LYS A 203 1.07 -0.30 -15.04
CA LYS A 203 0.90 -0.22 -16.49
C LYS A 203 0.94 1.26 -16.90
N VAL A 204 1.73 1.57 -17.92
CA VAL A 204 1.76 2.92 -18.51
C VAL A 204 0.45 3.15 -19.24
N ASN A 205 -0.25 4.21 -18.85
CA ASN A 205 -1.53 4.58 -19.44
C ASN A 205 -1.32 5.21 -20.83
N ILE A 206 -2.42 5.35 -21.58
CA ILE A 206 -2.41 5.94 -22.93
C ILE A 206 -1.99 7.40 -22.96
N ASP A 207 -2.14 8.08 -21.82
CA ASP A 207 -1.68 9.44 -21.57
C ASP A 207 -0.23 9.49 -21.10
N TYR A 208 0.57 8.43 -21.32
CA TYR A 208 1.99 8.32 -20.94
C TYR A 208 2.27 8.59 -19.45
N HIS A 209 1.30 8.32 -18.57
CA HIS A 209 1.48 8.42 -17.13
C HIS A 209 1.37 7.07 -16.40
N VAL A 210 2.03 6.99 -15.25
CA VAL A 210 1.93 5.91 -14.26
C VAL A 210 1.44 6.48 -12.94
N GLU A 211 0.63 5.70 -12.21
CA GLU A 211 0.03 6.15 -10.95
C GLU A 211 0.73 5.52 -9.73
N TYR A 212 1.18 6.40 -8.83
CA TYR A 212 1.73 6.04 -7.53
C TYR A 212 1.08 6.92 -6.44
N GLU A 213 0.43 6.29 -5.45
CA GLU A 213 -0.21 6.97 -4.31
C GLU A 213 -1.12 8.17 -4.72
N GLN A 214 -2.00 7.97 -5.70
CA GLN A 214 -2.93 8.99 -6.23
C GLN A 214 -2.26 10.16 -6.97
N HIS A 215 -0.95 10.08 -7.24
CA HIS A 215 -0.22 11.02 -8.08
C HIS A 215 0.22 10.36 -9.39
N HIS A 216 0.14 11.10 -10.49
CA HIS A 216 0.47 10.62 -11.84
C HIS A 216 1.82 11.17 -12.28
N TYR A 217 2.72 10.29 -12.67
CA TYR A 217 4.06 10.65 -13.14
C TYR A 217 4.19 10.29 -14.61
N SER A 218 4.63 11.24 -15.42
CA SER A 218 4.87 11.00 -16.84
C SER A 218 6.04 10.06 -17.08
N VAL A 219 6.00 9.31 -18.17
CA VAL A 219 7.09 8.46 -18.65
C VAL A 219 7.24 8.68 -20.16
N PRO A 220 8.41 8.40 -20.77
CA PRO A 220 8.55 8.55 -22.22
C PRO A 220 7.47 7.77 -22.96
N HIS A 221 6.77 8.44 -23.88
CA HIS A 221 5.59 7.92 -24.58
C HIS A 221 5.79 6.58 -25.30
N GLN A 222 7.03 6.23 -25.62
CA GLN A 222 7.41 4.95 -26.22
C GLN A 222 7.05 3.75 -25.34
N HIS A 223 6.85 3.97 -24.04
CA HIS A 223 6.47 2.94 -23.07
C HIS A 223 4.96 2.83 -22.84
N VAL A 224 4.12 3.59 -23.57
CA VAL A 224 2.65 3.51 -23.45
C VAL A 224 2.16 2.07 -23.65
N GLY A 225 1.32 1.59 -22.74
CA GLY A 225 0.78 0.24 -22.75
C GLY A 225 1.71 -0.85 -22.20
N LYS A 226 3.00 -0.56 -21.99
CA LYS A 226 3.94 -1.47 -21.33
C LYS A 226 3.71 -1.49 -19.82
N THR A 227 4.13 -2.58 -19.18
CA THR A 227 4.20 -2.67 -17.72
C THR A 227 5.61 -2.28 -17.28
N VAL A 228 5.71 -1.32 -16.37
CA VAL A 228 6.96 -0.80 -15.82
C VAL A 228 7.02 -1.03 -14.31
N GLU A 229 8.21 -0.92 -13.74
CA GLU A 229 8.43 -0.97 -12.30
C GLU A 229 8.64 0.43 -11.75
N LEU A 230 7.88 0.77 -10.72
CA LEU A 230 8.02 2.00 -9.96
C LEU A 230 8.88 1.70 -8.74
N HIS A 231 10.01 2.38 -8.62
CA HIS A 231 10.91 2.30 -7.47
C HIS A 231 10.76 3.60 -6.69
N ALA A 232 9.98 3.55 -5.61
CA ALA A 232 9.65 4.71 -4.81
C ALA A 232 10.53 4.80 -3.55
N PHE A 233 11.27 5.89 -3.44
CA PHE A 233 12.04 6.30 -2.26
C PHE A 233 11.29 7.38 -1.47
N ASP A 234 11.92 7.95 -0.44
CA ASP A 234 11.29 8.98 0.41
C ASP A 234 10.90 10.23 -0.38
N ASN A 235 11.80 10.71 -1.25
CA ASN A 235 11.66 11.96 -2.00
C ASN A 235 11.78 11.80 -3.52
N LEU A 236 11.95 10.57 -4.01
CA LEU A 236 12.22 10.27 -5.42
C LEU A 236 11.34 9.10 -5.87
N LEU A 237 10.86 9.17 -7.11
CA LEU A 237 10.22 8.07 -7.80
C LEU A 237 10.97 7.81 -9.10
N GLU A 238 11.55 6.63 -9.22
CA GLU A 238 12.16 6.16 -10.46
C GLU A 238 11.22 5.20 -11.18
N VAL A 239 11.21 5.27 -12.50
CA VAL A 239 10.46 4.35 -13.35
C VAL A 239 11.44 3.54 -14.17
N TRP A 240 11.30 2.22 -14.09
CA TRP A 240 12.18 1.24 -14.72
C TRP A 240 11.41 0.39 -15.73
N SER A 241 11.98 0.20 -16.92
CA SER A 241 11.48 -0.72 -17.95
C SER A 241 12.62 -1.65 -18.33
N ASP A 242 12.39 -2.97 -18.28
CA ASP A 242 13.35 -3.98 -18.74
C ASP A 242 14.77 -3.82 -18.16
N GLY A 243 14.86 -3.44 -16.87
CA GLY A 243 16.13 -3.26 -16.17
C GLY A 243 16.84 -1.92 -16.45
N GLN A 244 16.22 -1.00 -17.17
CA GLN A 244 16.74 0.35 -17.41
C GLN A 244 15.84 1.41 -16.79
N MET A 245 16.43 2.42 -16.16
CA MET A 245 15.70 3.59 -15.67
C MET A 245 15.29 4.46 -16.86
N ILE A 246 13.99 4.66 -17.03
CA ILE A 246 13.41 5.42 -18.16
C ILE A 246 12.91 6.81 -17.75
N ALA A 247 12.66 7.04 -16.47
CA ALA A 247 12.23 8.33 -15.93
C ALA A 247 12.58 8.44 -14.44
N SER A 248 12.77 9.66 -13.96
CA SER A 248 12.94 9.96 -12.54
C SER A 248 12.20 11.25 -12.19
N HIS A 249 11.48 11.25 -11.06
CA HIS A 249 10.65 12.36 -10.61
C HIS A 249 10.82 12.61 -9.11
N PRO A 250 10.78 13.86 -8.64
CA PRO A 250 10.55 14.14 -7.23
C PRO A 250 9.22 13.51 -6.78
N ARG A 251 9.25 12.72 -5.70
CA ARG A 251 8.03 12.10 -5.17
C ARG A 251 7.13 13.15 -4.52
N ARG A 252 5.85 13.08 -4.83
CA ARG A 252 4.78 13.90 -4.24
C ARG A 252 3.88 13.02 -3.37
N LEU A 253 3.51 13.55 -2.21
CA LEU A 253 2.63 12.89 -1.23
C LEU A 253 1.18 13.36 -1.32
N HIS A 254 0.88 14.29 -2.22
CA HIS A 254 -0.46 14.79 -2.50
C HIS A 254 -0.93 14.32 -3.88
N PRO A 255 -2.25 14.18 -4.10
CA PRO A 255 -2.78 13.91 -5.43
C PRO A 255 -2.36 14.99 -6.44
N GLY A 256 -2.24 14.61 -7.72
CA GLY A 256 -1.87 15.52 -8.79
C GLY A 256 -1.08 14.85 -9.90
N ASN A 257 -0.49 15.66 -10.79
CA ASN A 257 0.29 15.20 -11.93
C ASN A 257 1.68 15.87 -11.94
N SER A 258 2.70 15.09 -12.28
CA SER A 258 4.07 15.53 -12.56
C SER A 258 4.45 15.12 -13.98
N THR A 259 4.39 16.07 -14.89
CA THR A 259 4.59 15.85 -16.33
C THR A 259 5.87 16.55 -16.81
N ALA A 260 6.81 15.78 -17.35
CA ALA A 260 8.01 16.32 -17.98
C ALA A 260 7.78 16.45 -19.50
N ALA A 261 8.13 17.62 -20.06
CA ALA A 261 7.90 17.92 -21.48
C ALA A 261 8.65 16.95 -22.42
N GLU A 262 9.83 16.48 -22.00
CA GLU A 262 10.65 15.53 -22.75
C GLU A 262 10.02 14.13 -22.90
N HIS A 263 9.11 13.76 -22.01
CA HIS A 263 8.40 12.48 -22.08
C HIS A 263 7.33 12.44 -23.18
N MET A 264 6.93 13.61 -23.68
CA MET A 264 5.92 13.75 -24.71
C MET A 264 6.50 13.41 -26.11
N PRO A 265 5.73 12.77 -27.01
CA PRO A 265 6.13 12.60 -28.41
C PRO A 265 6.42 13.95 -29.08
N GLU A 266 7.34 14.02 -30.04
CA GLU A 266 7.63 15.28 -30.78
C GLU A 266 6.38 15.91 -31.40
N ARG A 267 5.48 15.06 -31.93
CA ARG A 267 4.19 15.53 -32.43
C ARG A 267 3.31 16.12 -31.34
N HIS A 268 3.36 15.62 -30.10
CA HIS A 268 2.65 16.14 -28.92
C HIS A 268 3.34 17.36 -28.30
N ARG A 269 4.68 17.47 -28.43
CA ARG A 269 5.47 18.67 -28.08
C ARG A 269 5.13 19.84 -29.01
N HIS A 270 4.80 19.56 -30.27
CA HIS A 270 4.42 20.58 -31.27
C HIS A 270 2.89 20.71 -31.51
N HIS A 271 2.08 19.71 -31.17
CA HIS A 271 0.62 19.62 -31.36
C HIS A 271 0.01 18.54 -30.43
N GLN A 272 -0.69 18.95 -29.37
CA GLN A 272 -1.58 18.10 -28.56
C GLN A 272 -2.36 17.06 -29.41
N GLN A 273 -2.01 15.76 -29.43
CA GLN A 273 -2.66 14.78 -30.34
C GLN A 273 -4.00 14.21 -29.82
N TRP A 274 -4.39 14.58 -28.61
CA TRP A 274 -5.79 14.60 -28.20
C TRP A 274 -6.20 16.05 -28.13
N THR A 275 -6.79 16.55 -29.20
CA THR A 275 -7.46 17.83 -29.15
C THR A 275 -8.88 17.60 -28.63
N PRO A 276 -9.50 18.59 -27.96
CA PRO A 276 -10.91 18.52 -27.58
C PRO A 276 -11.80 18.13 -28.76
N GLU A 277 -11.46 18.56 -29.98
CA GLU A 277 -12.18 18.27 -31.22
C GLU A 277 -12.14 16.79 -31.57
N ARG A 278 -11.01 16.11 -31.35
CA ARG A 278 -10.89 14.66 -31.64
C ARG A 278 -11.69 13.81 -30.66
N LEU A 279 -11.68 14.17 -29.38
CA LEU A 279 -12.50 13.50 -28.35
C LEU A 279 -13.99 13.70 -28.63
N LYS A 280 -14.37 14.92 -29.01
CA LYS A 280 -15.72 15.26 -29.45
C LYS A 280 -16.13 14.47 -30.70
N SER A 281 -15.27 14.37 -31.71
CA SER A 281 -15.53 13.60 -32.93
C SER A 281 -15.73 12.11 -32.64
N TRP A 282 -14.90 11.51 -31.78
CA TRP A 282 -15.10 10.12 -31.37
C TRP A 282 -16.40 9.94 -30.57
N ALA A 283 -16.68 10.85 -29.63
CA ALA A 283 -17.93 10.82 -28.87
C ALA A 283 -19.17 10.92 -29.78
N ALA A 284 -19.13 11.76 -30.82
CA ALA A 284 -20.20 11.87 -31.82
C ALA A 284 -20.41 10.55 -32.59
N GLY A 285 -19.34 9.80 -32.86
CA GLY A 285 -19.42 8.47 -33.48
C GLY A 285 -20.05 7.40 -32.58
N VAL A 286 -20.09 7.62 -31.26
CA VAL A 286 -20.79 6.73 -30.30
C VAL A 286 -22.25 7.13 -30.19
N GLY A 287 -22.55 8.43 -30.12
CA GLY A 287 -23.89 8.99 -30.17
C GLY A 287 -23.99 10.42 -29.64
N SER A 288 -25.15 11.05 -29.83
CA SER A 288 -25.38 12.46 -29.47
C SER A 288 -25.28 12.74 -27.97
N ASP A 289 -25.77 11.83 -27.12
CA ASP A 289 -25.74 12.00 -25.67
C ASP A 289 -24.32 11.86 -25.12
N THR A 290 -23.52 10.95 -25.71
CA THR A 290 -22.09 10.80 -25.40
C THR A 290 -21.31 12.06 -25.82
N PHE A 291 -21.61 12.65 -26.98
CA PHE A 291 -21.01 13.92 -27.41
C PHE A 291 -21.27 15.05 -26.41
N THR A 292 -22.51 15.22 -25.97
CA THR A 292 -22.90 16.25 -25.01
C THR A 292 -22.14 16.08 -23.70
N TRP A 293 -22.14 14.88 -23.15
CA TRP A 293 -21.45 14.60 -21.88
C TRP A 293 -19.95 14.90 -21.97
N VAL A 294 -19.29 14.45 -23.03
CA VAL A 294 -17.85 14.69 -23.24
C VAL A 294 -17.56 16.19 -23.44
N SER A 295 -18.40 16.90 -24.19
CA SER A 295 -18.23 18.33 -24.47
C SER A 295 -18.32 19.18 -23.21
N GLU A 296 -19.29 18.91 -22.34
CA GLU A 296 -19.45 19.63 -21.08
C GLU A 296 -18.27 19.42 -20.13
N ARG A 297 -17.80 18.16 -19.99
CA ARG A 297 -16.68 17.86 -19.08
C ARG A 297 -15.37 18.51 -19.54
N LEU A 298 -15.17 18.63 -20.85
CA LEU A 298 -14.04 19.35 -21.42
C LEU A 298 -14.12 20.87 -21.17
N ALA A 299 -15.34 21.44 -21.11
CA ALA A 299 -15.58 22.87 -20.89
C ALA A 299 -15.57 23.27 -19.40
N GLU A 300 -15.86 22.35 -18.49
CA GLU A 300 -15.94 22.60 -17.04
C GLU A 300 -14.57 22.85 -16.37
N LYS A 301 -13.47 22.43 -17.02
CA LYS A 301 -12.11 22.55 -16.46
C LYS A 301 -11.35 23.68 -17.12
N ALA A 302 -10.65 24.49 -16.31
CA ALA A 302 -9.78 25.57 -16.78
C ALA A 302 -8.67 25.07 -17.73
N HIS A 303 -8.26 23.81 -17.59
CA HIS A 303 -7.39 23.12 -18.54
C HIS A 303 -8.10 21.86 -19.05
N PRO A 304 -8.51 21.80 -20.33
CA PRO A 304 -9.23 20.66 -20.92
C PRO A 304 -8.51 19.31 -20.76
N GLU A 305 -7.18 19.32 -20.70
CA GLU A 305 -6.33 18.15 -20.50
C GLU A 305 -6.66 17.39 -19.20
N GLN A 306 -7.17 18.08 -18.17
CA GLN A 306 -7.60 17.47 -16.91
C GLN A 306 -8.83 16.57 -17.08
N ALA A 307 -9.64 16.79 -18.11
CA ALA A 307 -10.83 15.99 -18.40
C ALA A 307 -10.55 14.83 -19.37
N TYR A 308 -9.37 14.78 -20.01
CA TYR A 308 -9.07 13.76 -21.03
C TYR A 308 -9.15 12.34 -20.47
N ARG A 309 -8.61 12.12 -19.26
CA ARG A 309 -8.66 10.80 -18.60
C ARG A 309 -10.10 10.33 -18.36
N LEU A 310 -10.98 11.26 -18.01
CA LEU A 310 -12.40 10.98 -17.77
C LEU A 310 -13.11 10.64 -19.08
N CYS A 311 -12.94 11.46 -20.13
CA CYS A 311 -13.55 11.27 -21.44
C CYS A 311 -13.05 10.00 -22.14
N LEU A 312 -11.74 9.72 -22.10
CA LEU A 312 -11.17 8.49 -22.66
C LEU A 312 -11.64 7.25 -21.90
N GLY A 313 -11.75 7.34 -20.57
CA GLY A 313 -12.32 6.28 -19.76
C GLY A 313 -13.76 5.93 -20.14
N LEU A 314 -14.59 6.93 -20.46
CA LEU A 314 -15.93 6.74 -20.99
C LEU A 314 -15.90 6.08 -22.37
N LEU A 315 -15.13 6.63 -23.31
CA LEU A 315 -15.07 6.12 -24.69
C LEU A 315 -14.52 4.68 -24.74
N SER A 316 -13.64 4.31 -23.80
CA SER A 316 -13.13 2.93 -23.70
C SER A 316 -14.21 1.88 -23.39
N LEU A 317 -15.37 2.28 -22.82
CA LEU A 317 -16.48 1.38 -22.53
C LEU A 317 -17.13 0.79 -23.79
N THR A 318 -16.93 1.41 -24.95
CA THR A 318 -17.37 0.88 -26.25
C THR A 318 -16.69 -0.43 -26.64
N ARG A 319 -15.59 -0.80 -25.95
CA ARG A 319 -14.94 -2.10 -26.11
C ARG A 319 -15.66 -3.23 -25.37
N GLU A 320 -16.42 -2.90 -24.34
CA GLU A 320 -17.09 -3.84 -23.44
C GLU A 320 -18.61 -3.85 -23.66
N TYR A 321 -19.18 -2.72 -24.07
CA TYR A 321 -20.61 -2.52 -24.28
C TYR A 321 -20.87 -1.97 -25.70
N PRO A 322 -21.99 -2.35 -26.34
CA PRO A 322 -22.42 -1.75 -27.60
C PRO A 322 -22.54 -0.22 -27.51
N SER A 323 -22.19 0.50 -28.58
CA SER A 323 -22.23 1.98 -28.62
C SER A 323 -23.58 2.55 -28.20
N GLU A 324 -24.68 1.88 -28.55
CA GLU A 324 -26.04 2.28 -28.18
C GLU A 324 -26.25 2.30 -26.66
N ARG A 325 -25.77 1.27 -25.96
CA ARG A 325 -25.85 1.21 -24.49
C ARG A 325 -25.02 2.30 -23.83
N VAL A 326 -23.83 2.56 -24.37
CA VAL A 326 -22.96 3.64 -23.89
C VAL A 326 -23.65 5.00 -24.10
N ASN A 327 -24.28 5.23 -25.26
CA ASN A 327 -25.02 6.46 -25.51
C ASN A 327 -26.25 6.62 -24.59
N ASN A 328 -27.05 5.57 -24.39
CA ASN A 328 -28.20 5.57 -23.47
C ASN A 328 -27.76 5.86 -22.02
N SER A 329 -26.62 5.31 -21.59
CA SER A 329 -26.07 5.58 -20.26
C SER A 329 -25.63 7.03 -20.10
N CYS A 330 -25.11 7.65 -21.17
CA CYS A 330 -24.79 9.08 -21.19
C CYS A 330 -26.04 9.95 -21.14
N ARG A 331 -27.14 9.54 -21.78
CA ARG A 331 -28.43 10.24 -21.72
C ARG A 331 -28.94 10.37 -20.28
N LEU A 332 -28.95 9.24 -19.56
CA LEU A 332 -29.32 9.22 -18.14
C LEU A 332 -28.36 10.06 -17.30
N ALA A 333 -27.06 9.97 -17.58
CA ALA A 333 -26.05 10.76 -16.89
C ALA A 333 -26.24 12.27 -17.09
N ASN A 334 -26.59 12.70 -18.32
CA ASN A 334 -26.90 14.10 -18.62
C ASN A 334 -28.17 14.56 -17.88
N ALA A 335 -29.23 13.75 -17.88
CA ALA A 335 -30.49 14.07 -17.20
C ALA A 335 -30.36 14.14 -15.67
N GLU A 336 -29.54 13.27 -15.07
CA GLU A 336 -29.31 13.20 -13.62
C GLU A 336 -28.11 14.05 -13.14
N GLY A 337 -27.41 14.77 -14.03
CA GLY A 337 -26.25 15.58 -13.68
C GLY A 337 -25.02 14.78 -13.19
N LEU A 338 -24.84 13.55 -13.67
CA LEU A 338 -23.78 12.65 -13.23
C LEU A 338 -22.46 12.91 -13.97
N THR A 339 -21.45 13.39 -13.24
CA THR A 339 -20.18 13.84 -13.83
C THR A 339 -19.03 12.83 -13.72
N ARG A 340 -19.19 11.73 -12.97
CA ARG A 340 -18.10 10.76 -12.72
C ARG A 340 -18.29 9.46 -13.52
N LEU A 341 -17.19 8.94 -14.08
CA LEU A 341 -17.20 7.67 -14.84
C LEU A 341 -17.72 6.47 -14.02
N LYS A 342 -17.47 6.44 -12.70
CA LYS A 342 -17.98 5.38 -11.81
C LYS A 342 -19.51 5.31 -11.82
N GLN A 343 -20.18 6.45 -11.97
CA GLN A 343 -21.65 6.52 -12.01
C GLN A 343 -22.17 5.95 -13.33
N ILE A 344 -21.55 6.30 -14.47
CA ILE A 344 -21.90 5.73 -15.78
C ILE A 344 -21.68 4.21 -15.81
N LYS A 345 -20.57 3.72 -15.25
CA LYS A 345 -20.33 2.27 -15.10
C LYS A 345 -21.41 1.59 -14.25
N SER A 346 -21.94 2.27 -13.23
CA SER A 346 -23.04 1.76 -12.40
C SER A 346 -24.34 1.63 -13.18
N ILE A 347 -24.66 2.62 -14.04
CA ILE A 347 -25.84 2.59 -14.92
C ILE A 347 -25.79 1.37 -15.84
N LEU A 348 -24.67 1.18 -16.54
CA LEU A 348 -24.46 0.05 -17.47
C LEU A 348 -24.50 -1.30 -16.75
N LYS A 349 -23.89 -1.39 -15.56
CA LYS A 349 -23.89 -2.64 -14.77
C LYS A 349 -25.28 -3.02 -14.27
N ASN A 350 -26.10 -2.03 -13.91
CA ASN A 350 -27.45 -2.24 -13.40
C ASN A 350 -28.52 -2.24 -14.51
N ASN A 351 -28.10 -2.20 -15.79
CA ASN A 351 -28.97 -2.19 -16.97
C ASN A 351 -30.03 -1.08 -16.97
N ARG A 352 -29.78 0.03 -16.25
CA ARG A 352 -30.70 1.17 -16.20
C ARG A 352 -30.80 1.86 -17.57
N ASP A 353 -29.78 1.72 -18.40
CA ASP A 353 -29.71 2.21 -19.78
C ASP A 353 -30.63 1.48 -20.77
N LEU A 354 -31.18 0.32 -20.37
CA LEU A 354 -32.09 -0.49 -21.19
C LEU A 354 -33.58 -0.18 -20.92
N VAL A 355 -33.88 0.61 -19.89
CA VAL A 355 -35.25 1.00 -19.61
C VAL A 355 -35.66 2.08 -20.61
N PRO A 356 -36.71 1.85 -21.44
CA PRO A 356 -37.21 2.86 -22.36
C PRO A 356 -37.60 4.11 -21.56
N ALA A 357 -37.24 5.28 -22.08
CA ALA A 357 -37.83 6.53 -21.60
C ALA A 357 -39.30 6.51 -22.04
N ASP A 358 -40.18 5.99 -21.19
CA ASP A 358 -41.60 6.17 -21.39
C ASP A 358 -41.88 7.67 -21.40
N LYS A 359 -42.32 8.13 -22.57
CA LYS A 359 -43.08 9.36 -22.75
C LYS A 359 -44.32 9.25 -21.86
N ASP A 360 -44.67 10.37 -21.23
CA ASP A 360 -45.95 10.60 -20.55
C ASP A 360 -46.22 9.83 -19.24
N LEU A 361 -45.46 10.20 -18.20
CA LEU A 361 -46.00 10.24 -16.85
C LEU A 361 -45.89 11.66 -16.31
N HIS A 362 -46.70 12.56 -16.88
CA HIS A 362 -47.36 13.54 -16.04
C HIS A 362 -48.49 12.79 -15.31
N PRO A 363 -48.35 12.36 -14.04
CA PRO A 363 -49.54 12.31 -13.24
C PRO A 363 -49.99 13.77 -13.14
N SER A 364 -51.15 14.08 -13.72
CA SER A 364 -51.93 15.25 -13.38
C SER A 364 -51.80 15.48 -11.88
N ARG A 365 -51.32 16.65 -11.46
CA ARG A 365 -51.23 17.06 -10.03
C ARG A 365 -52.61 17.33 -9.44
N GLU A 366 -53.60 16.52 -9.80
CA GLU A 366 -54.94 16.53 -9.22
C GLU A 366 -55.22 15.11 -8.75
N LEU A 367 -54.95 14.89 -7.47
CA LEU A 367 -55.53 13.76 -6.76
C LEU A 367 -57.06 13.96 -6.77
N PRO A 368 -57.87 12.93 -7.07
CA PRO A 368 -59.31 13.02 -6.89
C PRO A 368 -59.59 13.35 -5.41
N GLN A 369 -60.16 14.52 -5.14
CA GLN A 369 -60.49 14.95 -3.78
C GLN A 369 -61.73 14.26 -3.20
N GLU A 370 -62.40 13.41 -3.97
CA GLU A 370 -63.55 12.65 -3.51
C GLU A 370 -63.21 11.16 -3.43
N HIS A 371 -63.04 10.68 -2.20
CA HIS A 371 -62.97 9.27 -1.88
C HIS A 371 -63.99 9.00 -0.77
N GLU A 372 -64.81 7.96 -0.90
CA GLU A 372 -65.86 7.55 0.07
C GLU A 372 -65.37 7.40 1.53
N ASN A 373 -64.06 7.32 1.75
CA ASN A 373 -63.46 7.09 3.06
C ASN A 373 -62.94 8.36 3.74
N ILE A 374 -63.08 9.54 3.11
CA ILE A 374 -62.70 10.83 3.70
C ILE A 374 -63.92 11.42 4.41
N ARG A 375 -64.01 11.18 5.73
CA ARG A 375 -65.05 11.80 6.57
C ARG A 375 -64.67 13.25 6.85
N GLY A 376 -65.48 14.18 6.33
CA GLY A 376 -65.30 15.61 6.58
C GLY A 376 -65.61 16.01 8.03
N PRO A 377 -65.25 17.25 8.44
CA PRO A 377 -65.37 17.75 9.82
C PRO A 377 -66.81 17.78 10.38
N ARG A 378 -67.84 17.48 9.58
CA ARG A 378 -69.25 17.43 10.01
C ARG A 378 -69.68 16.08 10.59
N HIS A 379 -68.77 15.10 10.67
CA HIS A 379 -69.05 13.78 11.25
C HIS A 379 -68.73 13.64 12.74
N PHE A 380 -68.28 14.70 13.39
CA PHE A 380 -68.14 14.75 14.85
C PHE A 380 -69.15 15.77 15.38
N HIS A 381 -70.32 15.28 15.79
CA HIS A 381 -71.28 16.00 16.62
C HIS A 381 -71.66 15.15 17.82
#